data_AF-A0A0K1PLI8-F1
#
_entry.id   AF-A0A0K1PLI8-F1
#
_cell.length_a   1.000
_cell.length_b   1.000
_cell.length_c   1.000
_cell.angle_alpha   90.00
_cell.angle_beta   90.00
_cell.angle_gamma   90.00
#
_symmetry.space_group_name_H-M   'P 1'
#
loop_
_entity.id
_entity.type
_entity.pdbx_description
1 polymer ?
#
loop_
_entity_poly.entity_id
_entity_poly.type
_entity_poly.pdbx_seq_one_letter_code
_entity_poly.pdbx_strand_id
1 'polypeptide(L)'
;MKARSFRFFAPFAFALSFSFLSAAPARAAGPDPDPWFGKDKALHFSVSAAIAAGGYGVGSAIFDARGHALLLGAGLGVLAGAGKEALDATGYGDPSWKDFTWDLIGVAAGLAVAWTVDLLVRGTGDTHPLFTAPAPGEMKSLGPSGLRVVF
;
A
#
# COMPACT_ATOMS: atom_id res chain seq x y z
N MET A 1 -32.61 16.00 10.36
CA MET A 1 -31.30 15.69 9.76
C MET A 1 -30.21 16.01 10.78
N LYS A 2 -29.34 15.06 11.15
CA LYS A 2 -28.20 15.34 12.06
C LYS A 2 -26.99 15.73 11.23
N ALA A 3 -26.50 16.95 11.39
CA ALA A 3 -25.26 17.38 10.77
C ALA A 3 -24.09 16.56 11.34
N ARG A 4 -23.41 15.76 10.50
CA ARG A 4 -22.13 15.14 10.86
C ARG A 4 -21.07 16.23 10.81
N SER A 5 -20.53 16.62 11.96
CA SER A 5 -19.42 17.56 12.04
C SER A 5 -18.15 16.91 11.46
N PHE A 6 -17.74 17.33 10.28
CA PHE A 6 -16.43 17.00 9.71
C PHE A 6 -15.34 17.62 10.60
N ARG A 7 -14.82 16.85 11.54
CA ARG A 7 -13.59 17.17 12.25
C ARG A 7 -12.42 16.83 11.34
N PHE A 8 -11.89 17.84 10.66
CA PHE A 8 -10.58 17.75 10.00
C PHE A 8 -9.54 17.31 11.03
N PHE A 9 -9.09 16.06 10.95
CA PHE A 9 -7.85 15.64 11.59
C PHE A 9 -6.68 16.18 10.76
N ALA A 10 -5.65 16.67 11.46
CA ALA A 10 -4.53 17.36 10.84
C ALA A 10 -3.73 16.44 9.89
N PRO A 11 -3.15 16.98 8.81
CA PRO A 11 -2.33 16.19 7.90
C PRO A 11 -1.03 15.74 8.60
N PHE A 12 -0.81 14.42 8.65
CA PHE A 12 0.49 13.87 9.00
C PHE A 12 1.46 14.12 7.83
N ALA A 13 2.27 15.18 7.94
CA ALA A 13 3.24 15.54 6.91
C ALA A 13 4.43 14.56 6.92
N PHE A 14 4.47 13.66 5.93
CA PHE A 14 5.61 12.76 5.73
C PHE A 14 6.62 13.38 4.75
N ALA A 15 7.48 14.25 5.28
CA ALA A 15 8.53 14.89 4.49
C ALA A 15 9.73 13.94 4.30
N LEU A 16 9.77 13.23 3.17
CA LEU A 16 10.94 12.43 2.75
C LEU A 16 11.91 13.29 1.92
N SER A 17 12.91 13.87 2.57
CA SER A 17 14.00 14.57 1.89
C SER A 17 14.96 13.57 1.25
N PHE A 18 14.93 13.45 -0.08
CA PHE A 18 15.89 12.67 -0.86
C PHE A 18 17.17 13.49 -1.11
N SER A 19 18.25 13.18 -0.38
CA SER A 19 19.58 13.77 -0.63
C SER A 19 20.41 12.87 -1.55
N PHE A 20 20.82 13.42 -2.70
CA PHE A 20 21.78 12.79 -3.61
C PHE A 20 23.19 12.74 -3.00
N LEU A 21 23.90 11.64 -3.21
CA LEU A 21 25.37 11.63 -3.22
C LEU A 21 25.89 10.55 -4.18
N SER A 22 26.85 10.94 -5.02
CA SER A 22 27.45 10.12 -6.07
C SER A 22 28.93 9.87 -5.79
N ALA A 23 29.39 8.63 -5.97
CA ALA A 23 30.80 8.27 -6.13
C ALA A 23 30.95 6.85 -6.73
N ALA A 24 31.88 6.70 -7.67
CA ALA A 24 32.44 5.46 -8.24
C ALA A 24 33.96 5.71 -8.47
N PRO A 25 34.88 4.73 -8.53
CA PRO A 25 34.80 3.40 -9.18
C PRO A 25 35.06 2.24 -8.17
N ALA A 26 35.39 0.98 -8.49
CA ALA A 26 35.82 0.32 -9.75
C ALA A 26 35.31 -1.15 -9.85
N ARG A 27 35.78 -1.92 -10.84
CA ARG A 27 35.21 -3.20 -11.26
C ARG A 27 36.18 -4.39 -11.07
N ALA A 28 35.95 -5.19 -10.04
CA ALA A 28 36.49 -6.55 -9.92
C ALA A 28 35.63 -7.54 -10.75
N ALA A 29 35.94 -8.85 -10.72
CA ALA A 29 35.01 -9.88 -11.20
C ALA A 29 33.65 -9.64 -10.54
N GLY A 30 32.64 -9.31 -11.35
CA GLY A 30 31.57 -8.43 -10.91
C GLY A 30 30.86 -8.94 -9.66
N PRO A 31 30.69 -8.12 -8.59
CA PRO A 31 29.66 -8.43 -7.60
C PRO A 31 28.32 -8.60 -8.35
N ASP A 32 27.45 -9.49 -7.87
CA ASP A 32 26.10 -9.71 -8.45
C ASP A 32 25.51 -8.35 -8.81
N PRO A 33 25.25 -8.05 -10.10
CA PRO A 33 24.83 -6.71 -10.52
C PRO A 33 23.48 -6.32 -9.93
N ASP A 34 22.72 -7.31 -9.46
CA ASP A 34 21.39 -7.18 -8.85
C ASP A 34 21.37 -7.93 -7.49
N PRO A 35 22.12 -7.50 -6.47
CA PRO A 35 22.26 -8.29 -5.25
C PRO A 35 20.98 -8.26 -4.41
N TRP A 36 20.59 -9.40 -3.84
CA TRP A 36 19.43 -9.53 -2.96
C TRP A 36 19.39 -8.55 -1.77
N PHE A 37 20.57 -8.14 -1.30
CA PHE A 37 20.72 -7.19 -0.20
C PHE A 37 21.66 -6.07 -0.66
N GLY A 38 21.08 -4.92 -1.00
CA GLY A 38 21.82 -3.75 -1.50
C GLY A 38 21.07 -2.45 -1.21
N LYS A 39 21.75 -1.32 -1.38
CA LYS A 39 21.16 0.03 -1.24
C LYS A 39 19.89 0.18 -2.09
N ASP A 40 19.97 -0.31 -3.31
CA ASP A 40 18.91 -0.34 -4.31
C ASP A 40 17.63 -1.03 -3.78
N LYS A 41 17.79 -2.25 -3.24
CA LYS A 41 16.68 -3.02 -2.64
C LYS A 41 16.06 -2.34 -1.43
N ALA A 42 16.87 -1.62 -0.64
CA ALA A 42 16.38 -0.80 0.46
C ALA A 42 15.58 0.44 -0.02
N LEU A 43 15.85 0.97 -1.21
CA LEU A 43 15.07 2.04 -1.83
C LEU A 43 13.71 1.51 -2.30
N HIS A 44 13.67 0.40 -3.03
CA HIS A 44 12.42 -0.29 -3.41
C HIS A 44 11.54 -0.57 -2.18
N PHE A 45 12.10 -1.23 -1.15
CA PHE A 45 11.40 -1.46 0.13
C PHE A 45 10.85 -0.19 0.79
N SER A 46 11.67 0.87 0.90
CA SER A 46 11.26 2.07 1.65
C SER A 46 10.26 2.95 0.89
N VAL A 47 10.39 3.05 -0.43
CA VAL A 47 9.46 3.81 -1.29
C VAL A 47 8.11 3.09 -1.36
N SER A 48 8.10 1.78 -1.62
CA SER A 48 6.85 0.99 -1.65
C SER A 48 6.14 0.96 -0.29
N ALA A 49 6.88 0.87 0.81
CA ALA A 49 6.31 1.00 2.16
C ALA A 49 5.67 2.37 2.40
N ALA A 50 6.33 3.46 1.97
CA ALA A 50 5.79 4.81 2.10
C ALA A 50 4.52 5.01 1.23
N ILE A 51 4.52 4.50 -0.01
CA ILE A 51 3.35 4.54 -0.91
C ILE A 51 2.19 3.76 -0.30
N ALA A 52 2.43 2.55 0.21
CA ALA A 52 1.37 1.72 0.76
C ALA A 52 0.81 2.28 2.08
N ALA A 53 1.66 2.77 2.97
CA ALA A 53 1.24 3.44 4.21
C ALA A 53 0.48 4.76 3.93
N GLY A 54 0.94 5.57 2.97
CA GLY A 54 0.28 6.79 2.53
C GLY A 54 -1.08 6.50 1.86
N GLY A 55 -1.14 5.49 0.99
CA GLY A 55 -2.37 5.03 0.36
C GLY A 55 -3.40 4.48 1.37
N TYR A 56 -2.93 3.76 2.40
CA TYR A 56 -3.77 3.40 3.54
C TYR A 56 -4.28 4.63 4.29
N GLY A 57 -3.42 5.61 4.56
CA GLY A 57 -3.79 6.87 5.24
C GLY A 57 -4.84 7.70 4.47
N VAL A 58 -4.72 7.78 3.14
CA VAL A 58 -5.76 8.38 2.29
C VAL A 58 -7.03 7.54 2.33
N GLY A 59 -6.90 6.21 2.19
CA GLY A 59 -8.00 5.27 2.24
C GLY A 59 -8.79 5.33 3.56
N SER A 60 -8.12 5.50 4.68
CA SER A 60 -8.74 5.56 6.01
C SER A 60 -9.56 6.84 6.24
N ALA A 61 -9.32 7.89 5.46
CA ALA A 61 -10.07 9.14 5.46
C ALA A 61 -11.29 9.14 4.53
N ILE A 62 -11.34 8.23 3.55
CA ILE A 62 -12.43 8.15 2.55
C ILE A 62 -13.32 6.90 2.69
N PHE A 63 -12.85 5.85 3.36
CA PHE A 63 -13.59 4.59 3.57
C PHE A 63 -13.83 4.31 5.05
N ASP A 64 -15.08 3.94 5.39
CA ASP A 64 -15.45 3.51 6.75
C ASP A 64 -14.77 2.19 7.14
N ALA A 65 -14.67 1.24 6.19
CA ALA A 65 -14.13 -0.11 6.42
C ALA A 65 -12.65 -0.22 6.00
N ARG A 66 -11.82 -0.75 6.90
CA ARG A 66 -10.35 -0.81 6.83
C ARG A 66 -9.81 -1.58 5.63
N GLY A 67 -10.54 -2.59 5.18
CA GLY A 67 -10.19 -3.41 4.03
C GLY A 67 -10.11 -2.62 2.73
N HIS A 68 -10.96 -1.61 2.53
CA HIS A 68 -10.84 -0.71 1.37
C HIS A 68 -9.60 0.18 1.46
N ALA A 69 -9.20 0.62 2.67
CA ALA A 69 -7.95 1.35 2.88
C ALA A 69 -6.72 0.46 2.67
N LEU A 70 -6.76 -0.79 3.14
CA LEU A 70 -5.73 -1.81 2.86
C LEU A 70 -5.62 -2.08 1.35
N LEU A 71 -6.74 -2.26 0.65
CA LEU A 71 -6.77 -2.48 -0.80
C LEU A 71 -6.24 -1.27 -1.58
N LEU A 72 -6.56 -0.04 -1.17
CA LEU A 72 -6.01 1.16 -1.80
C LEU A 72 -4.50 1.27 -1.60
N GLY A 73 -4.01 1.10 -0.36
CA GLY A 73 -2.57 1.11 -0.07
C GLY A 73 -1.80 -0.01 -0.78
N ALA A 74 -2.33 -1.24 -0.75
CA ALA A 74 -1.77 -2.38 -1.47
C ALA A 74 -1.75 -2.13 -2.98
N GLY A 75 -2.87 -1.71 -3.56
CA GLY A 75 -3.00 -1.44 -4.98
C GLY A 75 -2.00 -0.38 -5.46
N LEU A 76 -1.91 0.76 -4.77
CA LEU A 76 -0.97 1.83 -5.12
C LEU A 76 0.48 1.36 -5.04
N GLY A 77 0.86 0.66 -3.96
CA GLY A 77 2.24 0.18 -3.79
C GLY A 77 2.63 -0.91 -4.79
N VAL A 78 1.78 -1.90 -5.02
CA VAL A 78 2.03 -2.99 -5.99
C VAL A 78 2.05 -2.47 -7.42
N LEU A 79 1.13 -1.57 -7.79
CA LEU A 79 1.12 -0.95 -9.12
C LEU A 79 2.32 -0.03 -9.34
N ALA A 80 2.85 0.64 -8.30
CA ALA A 80 4.08 1.41 -8.42
C ALA A 80 5.29 0.53 -8.73
N GLY A 81 5.50 -0.55 -7.95
CA GLY A 81 6.61 -1.49 -8.20
C GLY A 81 6.48 -2.22 -9.55
N ALA A 82 5.32 -2.83 -9.81
CA ALA A 82 5.08 -3.51 -11.09
C ALA A 82 5.15 -2.54 -12.29
N GLY A 83 4.70 -1.30 -12.11
CA GLY A 83 4.80 -0.23 -13.11
C GLY A 83 6.25 0.19 -13.39
N LYS A 84 7.09 0.29 -12.36
CA LYS A 84 8.53 0.51 -12.51
C LYS A 84 9.15 -0.60 -13.35
N GLU A 85 9.00 -1.87 -12.95
CA GLU A 85 9.64 -2.98 -13.66
C GLU A 85 9.12 -3.15 -15.10
N ALA A 86 7.85 -2.82 -15.35
CA ALA A 86 7.30 -2.77 -16.70
C ALA A 86 7.90 -1.64 -17.55
N LEU A 87 8.18 -0.45 -16.97
CA LEU A 87 8.86 0.65 -17.66
C LEU A 87 10.32 0.31 -17.96
N ASP A 88 11.03 -0.30 -17.02
CA ASP A 88 12.41 -0.77 -17.22
C ASP A 88 12.49 -1.78 -18.36
N ALA A 89 11.55 -2.72 -18.43
CA ALA A 89 11.42 -3.67 -19.54
C ALA A 89 11.14 -3.01 -20.92
N THR A 90 10.80 -1.73 -20.98
CA THR A 90 10.71 -0.94 -22.24
C THR A 90 12.01 -0.19 -22.59
N GLY A 91 13.07 -0.36 -21.81
CA GLY A 91 14.41 0.19 -22.06
C GLY A 91 14.78 1.43 -21.22
N TYR A 92 14.00 1.76 -20.18
CA TYR A 92 14.30 2.86 -19.25
C TYR A 92 15.15 2.43 -18.03
N GLY A 93 15.44 1.14 -17.89
CA GLY A 93 16.26 0.56 -16.83
C GLY A 93 16.46 -0.95 -17.04
N ASP A 94 16.91 -1.66 -16.01
CA ASP A 94 17.11 -3.12 -16.04
C ASP A 94 16.04 -3.78 -15.15
N PRO A 95 15.06 -4.51 -15.72
CA PRO A 95 13.95 -5.06 -14.94
C PRO A 95 14.43 -6.18 -13.99
N SER A 96 14.11 -6.07 -12.70
CA SER A 96 14.46 -7.03 -11.67
C SER A 96 13.24 -7.52 -10.89
N TRP A 97 13.08 -8.84 -10.87
CA TRP A 97 12.10 -9.48 -10.00
C TRP A 97 12.51 -9.40 -8.52
N LYS A 98 13.81 -9.20 -8.21
CA LYS A 98 14.29 -9.02 -6.84
C LYS A 98 13.84 -7.65 -6.32
N ASP A 99 13.86 -6.61 -7.15
CA ASP A 99 13.28 -5.29 -6.82
C ASP A 99 11.79 -5.38 -6.55
N PHE A 100 11.03 -5.98 -7.47
CA PHE A 100 9.60 -6.17 -7.25
C PHE A 100 9.30 -7.00 -5.98
N THR A 101 10.16 -7.97 -5.62
CA THR A 101 10.04 -8.71 -4.36
C THR A 101 10.23 -7.80 -3.15
N TRP A 102 11.20 -6.89 -3.19
CA TRP A 102 11.40 -5.89 -2.14
C TRP A 102 10.30 -4.84 -2.09
N ASP A 103 9.68 -4.50 -3.24
CA ASP A 103 8.46 -3.71 -3.27
C ASP A 103 7.31 -4.42 -2.55
N LEU A 104 7.07 -5.71 -2.82
CA LEU A 104 6.02 -6.48 -2.12
C LEU A 104 6.26 -6.56 -0.60
N ILE A 105 7.52 -6.74 -0.17
CA ILE A 105 7.91 -6.74 1.25
C ILE A 105 7.68 -5.34 1.87
N GLY A 106 8.01 -4.28 1.14
CA GLY A 106 7.79 -2.90 1.55
C GLY A 106 6.31 -2.56 1.68
N VAL A 107 5.49 -2.90 0.68
CA VAL A 107 4.02 -2.77 0.74
C VAL A 107 3.45 -3.46 1.97
N ALA A 108 3.83 -4.73 2.22
CA ALA A 108 3.37 -5.47 3.39
C ALA A 108 3.76 -4.79 4.72
N ALA A 109 5.02 -4.33 4.83
CA ALA A 109 5.50 -3.62 6.02
C ALA A 109 4.79 -2.27 6.23
N GLY A 110 4.62 -1.47 5.17
CA GLY A 110 3.94 -0.18 5.20
C GLY A 110 2.48 -0.30 5.62
N LEU A 111 1.76 -1.28 5.07
CA LEU A 111 0.38 -1.59 5.47
C LEU A 111 0.30 -2.09 6.92
N ALA A 112 1.22 -2.94 7.36
CA ALA A 112 1.25 -3.44 8.73
C ALA A 112 1.48 -2.30 9.74
N VAL A 113 2.40 -1.37 9.45
CA VAL A 113 2.64 -0.18 10.27
C VAL A 113 1.41 0.73 10.27
N ALA A 114 0.88 1.09 9.10
CA ALA A 114 -0.25 2.01 8.98
C ALA A 114 -1.53 1.46 9.65
N TRP A 115 -1.82 0.17 9.48
CA TRP A 115 -2.94 -0.49 10.13
C TRP A 115 -2.71 -0.65 11.65
N THR A 116 -1.49 -0.91 12.11
CA THR A 116 -1.20 -0.93 13.56
C THR A 116 -1.44 0.45 14.19
N VAL A 117 -0.94 1.53 13.57
CA VAL A 117 -1.24 2.91 13.99
C VAL A 117 -2.74 3.17 13.99
N ASP A 118 -3.47 2.67 12.98
CA ASP A 118 -4.92 2.82 12.88
C ASP A 118 -5.70 2.12 14.01
N LEU A 119 -5.28 0.91 14.39
CA LEU A 119 -5.87 0.18 15.51
C LEU A 119 -5.60 0.91 16.85
N LEU A 120 -4.41 1.50 17.00
CA LEU A 120 -4.05 2.29 18.19
C LEU A 120 -4.80 3.63 18.28
N VAL A 121 -5.07 4.28 17.14
CA VAL A 121 -5.70 5.62 17.09
C VAL A 121 -7.23 5.56 17.00
N ARG A 122 -7.79 4.67 16.17
CA ARG A 122 -9.24 4.55 15.94
C ARG A 122 -9.91 3.35 16.65
N GLY A 123 -9.12 2.51 17.34
CA GLY A 123 -9.61 1.39 18.14
C GLY A 123 -10.02 0.16 17.34
N THR A 124 -10.15 -0.98 18.03
CA THR A 124 -10.45 -2.30 17.43
C THR A 124 -11.95 -2.63 17.31
N GLY A 125 -12.84 -1.69 17.66
CA GLY A 125 -14.29 -1.91 17.63
C GLY A 125 -14.93 -1.79 16.24
N ASP A 126 -16.23 -2.10 16.18
CA ASP A 126 -17.03 -2.19 14.95
C ASP A 126 -17.28 -0.85 14.22
N THR A 127 -16.75 0.26 14.73
CA THR A 127 -16.79 1.58 14.08
C THR A 127 -16.00 1.61 12.78
N HIS A 128 -14.95 0.79 12.67
CA HIS A 128 -14.11 0.65 11.48
C HIS A 128 -13.89 -0.84 11.19
N PRO A 129 -14.90 -1.55 10.64
CA PRO A 129 -14.84 -2.99 10.41
C PRO A 129 -13.78 -3.31 9.34
N LEU A 130 -13.31 -4.56 9.29
CA LEU A 130 -12.36 -4.97 8.26
C LEU A 130 -13.02 -4.91 6.87
N PHE A 131 -14.21 -5.48 6.71
CA PHE A 131 -15.06 -5.28 5.53
C PHE A 131 -16.50 -5.05 6.00
N THR A 132 -17.26 -4.30 5.22
CA THR A 132 -18.68 -4.06 5.50
C THR A 132 -19.46 -5.36 5.33
N ALA A 133 -20.13 -5.84 6.38
CA ALA A 133 -21.05 -6.96 6.25
C ALA A 133 -22.29 -6.55 5.43
N PRO A 134 -22.92 -7.48 4.68
CA PRO A 134 -24.21 -7.24 4.04
C PRO A 134 -25.24 -6.78 5.07
N ALA A 135 -26.20 -5.94 4.66
CA ALA A 135 -27.21 -5.46 5.59
C ALA A 135 -28.03 -6.64 6.16
N PRO A 136 -28.46 -6.64 7.44
CA PRO A 136 -29.21 -7.76 8.03
C PRO A 136 -30.53 -8.14 7.32
N GLY A 137 -31.06 -7.29 6.44
CA GLY A 137 -32.20 -7.59 5.57
C GLY A 137 -31.85 -8.36 4.29
N GLU A 138 -30.58 -8.36 3.87
CA GLU A 138 -30.13 -8.89 2.58
C GLU A 138 -29.97 -10.42 2.61
N MET A 139 -29.47 -10.96 3.74
CA MET A 139 -29.39 -12.41 3.97
C MET A 139 -30.77 -13.10 3.95
N LYS A 140 -31.87 -12.40 4.26
CA LYS A 140 -33.23 -12.95 4.17
C LYS A 140 -33.75 -13.08 2.74
N SER A 141 -33.07 -12.52 1.74
CA SER A 141 -33.47 -12.58 0.33
C SER A 141 -32.85 -13.74 -0.43
N LEU A 142 -31.86 -14.45 0.13
CA LEU A 142 -31.14 -15.54 -0.53
C LEU A 142 -31.88 -16.87 -0.39
N GLY A 143 -33.06 -16.95 -1.00
CA GLY A 143 -33.72 -18.23 -1.29
C GLY A 143 -32.99 -19.03 -2.37
N PRO A 144 -33.27 -20.33 -2.53
CA PRO A 144 -32.44 -21.28 -3.30
C PRO A 144 -32.34 -21.05 -4.83
N SER A 145 -32.94 -19.98 -5.36
CA SER A 145 -32.93 -19.63 -6.79
C SER A 145 -32.23 -18.29 -7.08
N GLY A 146 -31.62 -17.66 -6.08
CA GLY A 146 -31.22 -16.24 -6.09
C GLY A 146 -29.95 -15.90 -6.87
N LEU A 147 -29.91 -16.13 -8.19
CA LEU A 147 -28.89 -15.49 -9.04
C LEU A 147 -29.13 -13.97 -9.09
N ARG A 148 -28.28 -13.19 -8.41
CA ARG A 148 -28.17 -11.75 -8.62
C ARG A 148 -26.79 -11.41 -9.16
N VAL A 149 -26.74 -11.09 -10.45
CA VAL A 149 -25.66 -10.27 -11.00
C VAL A 149 -25.90 -8.85 -10.51
N VAL A 150 -24.93 -8.30 -9.78
CA VAL A 150 -24.93 -6.89 -9.35
C VAL A 150 -23.65 -6.27 -9.91
N PHE A 151 -23.83 -5.19 -10.67
CA PHE A 151 -22.76 -4.32 -11.15
C PHE A 151 -22.59 -3.13 -10.19
#